data_AF-A0A1G0Z027-F1
#
_entry.id   AF-A0A1G0Z027-F1
#
_cell.length_a   1.000
_cell.length_b   1.000
_cell.length_c   1.000
_cell.angle_alpha   90.00
_cell.angle_beta   90.00
_cell.angle_gamma   90.00
#
_symmetry.space_group_name_H-M   'P 1'
#
loop_
_entity.id
_entity.type
_entity.pdbx_description
1 polymer ?
#
loop_
_entity_poly.entity_id
_entity_poly.type
_entity_poly.pdbx_seq_one_letter_code
_entity_poly.pdbx_strand_id
1 'polypeptide(L)'
;MKHRNVTLDDVLKIHNLFYRRTNFEQAGKIRTGQVFISGNRYKLPKPADLPKQLTNFIDWFQRSERLLHPVEFAALVHQKFVFIHPFVDGNGRVARLLMNLALLRAGYPIAIIPPVLRREYIAALETAHRSTKDFCTFIAQRVIETEKDLLRLFDVKPDIGGVNTEIRLLDYIRANPGCNTPKIISDLNLATRTAQRYLKKLTDEKKIEFRGAPKNGGFYERRNNPVSRPV
;
A
#
# COMPACT_ATOMS: atom_id res chain seq x y z
N MET A 1 -9.96 -11.05 -20.64
CA MET A 1 -9.73 -9.95 -21.63
C MET A 1 -8.23 -9.84 -21.89
N LYS A 2 -7.77 -9.86 -23.15
CA LYS A 2 -6.38 -9.52 -23.46
C LYS A 2 -6.25 -8.00 -23.38
N HIS A 3 -5.57 -7.49 -22.36
CA HIS A 3 -5.31 -6.06 -22.27
C HIS A 3 -4.29 -5.63 -23.33
N ARG A 4 -4.58 -4.54 -24.05
CA ARG A 4 -3.61 -3.87 -24.93
C ARG A 4 -2.38 -3.44 -24.11
N ASN A 5 -1.19 -3.53 -24.69
CA ASN A 5 0.05 -3.06 -24.07
C ASN A 5 0.04 -1.53 -23.88
N VAL A 6 0.52 -1.08 -22.73
CA VAL A 6 0.74 0.35 -22.45
C VAL A 6 1.96 0.83 -23.24
N THR A 7 1.83 1.94 -23.96
CA THR A 7 2.93 2.55 -24.74
C THR A 7 3.34 3.90 -24.17
N LEU A 8 4.48 4.43 -24.63
CA LEU A 8 4.89 5.80 -24.30
C LEU A 8 3.86 6.83 -24.76
N ASP A 9 3.27 6.64 -25.94
CA ASP A 9 2.22 7.52 -26.47
C ASP A 9 0.99 7.58 -25.53
N ASP A 10 0.59 6.45 -24.93
CA ASP A 10 -0.48 6.45 -23.92
C ASP A 10 -0.13 7.34 -22.71
N VAL A 11 1.13 7.31 -22.26
CA VAL A 11 1.61 8.19 -21.16
C VAL A 11 1.55 9.66 -21.56
N LEU A 12 1.99 10.00 -22.77
CA LEU A 12 1.94 11.37 -23.29
C LEU A 12 0.50 11.87 -23.42
N LYS A 13 -0.42 11.01 -23.89
CA LYS A 13 -1.85 11.31 -23.97
C LYS A 13 -2.46 11.53 -22.59
N ILE A 14 -2.16 10.69 -21.61
CA ILE A 14 -2.61 10.89 -20.21
C ILE A 14 -2.18 12.25 -19.70
N HIS A 15 -0.92 12.64 -19.90
CA HIS A 15 -0.43 13.96 -19.52
C HIS A 15 -1.17 15.08 -20.26
N ASN A 16 -1.36 14.95 -21.58
CA ASN A 16 -2.03 15.94 -22.41
C ASN A 16 -3.48 16.20 -21.94
N LEU A 17 -4.24 15.15 -21.59
CA LEU A 17 -5.65 15.24 -21.23
C LEU A 17 -5.94 16.28 -20.15
N PHE A 18 -5.12 16.30 -19.09
CA PHE A 18 -5.30 17.26 -17.99
C PHE A 18 -4.42 18.49 -18.12
N TYR A 19 -3.19 18.35 -18.65
CA TYR A 19 -2.21 19.44 -18.58
C TYR A 19 -2.41 20.49 -19.67
N ARG A 20 -3.08 20.18 -20.78
CA ARG A 20 -3.38 21.14 -21.86
C ARG A 20 -4.13 22.39 -21.38
N ARG A 21 -4.93 22.27 -20.31
CA ARG A 21 -5.66 23.39 -19.70
C ARG A 21 -4.75 24.31 -18.87
N THR A 22 -3.60 23.80 -18.42
CA THR A 22 -2.61 24.54 -17.65
C THR A 22 -1.54 25.15 -18.56
N ASN A 23 -1.02 24.36 -19.49
CA ASN A 23 -0.03 24.80 -20.47
C ASN A 23 -0.14 23.95 -21.73
N PHE A 24 -0.78 24.51 -22.76
CA PHE A 24 -1.01 23.84 -24.03
C PHE A 24 0.30 23.43 -24.72
N GLU A 25 1.31 24.31 -24.71
CA GLU A 25 2.59 24.09 -25.38
C GLU A 25 3.40 22.93 -24.80
N GLN A 26 3.27 22.66 -23.52
CA GLN A 26 4.03 21.61 -22.82
C GLN A 26 3.21 20.33 -22.59
N ALA A 27 1.92 20.33 -22.93
CA ALA A 27 1.02 19.22 -22.69
C ALA A 27 1.37 18.00 -23.56
N GLY A 28 1.60 16.86 -22.91
CA GLY A 28 2.04 15.63 -23.57
C GLY A 28 3.44 15.67 -24.17
N LYS A 29 4.28 16.67 -23.84
CA LYS A 29 5.66 16.76 -24.34
C LYS A 29 6.67 16.46 -23.24
N ILE A 30 7.69 15.65 -23.56
CA ILE A 30 8.82 15.40 -22.67
C ILE A 30 9.63 16.69 -22.52
N ARG A 31 10.06 17.02 -21.30
CA ARG A 31 10.83 18.23 -21.01
C ARG A 31 12.20 18.20 -21.71
N THR A 32 12.61 19.35 -22.21
CA THR A 32 13.95 19.58 -22.77
C THR A 32 14.91 20.23 -21.77
N GLY A 33 14.37 20.86 -20.73
CA GLY A 33 15.13 21.49 -19.64
C GLY A 33 15.25 20.62 -18.39
N GLN A 34 16.26 20.91 -17.56
CA GLN A 34 16.38 20.32 -16.23
C GLN A 34 15.31 20.90 -15.30
N VAL A 35 14.70 20.05 -14.47
CA VAL A 35 13.72 20.46 -13.46
C VAL A 35 14.15 19.98 -12.09
N PHE A 36 13.59 20.60 -11.06
CA PHE A 36 13.90 20.33 -9.66
C PHE A 36 12.61 20.17 -8.86
N ILE A 37 12.61 19.25 -7.90
CA ILE A 37 11.48 19.04 -7.00
C ILE A 37 11.70 19.93 -5.78
N SER A 38 10.81 20.91 -5.58
CA SER A 38 10.88 21.78 -4.40
C SER A 38 10.85 20.97 -3.10
N GLY A 39 11.79 21.23 -2.20
CA GLY A 39 11.91 20.57 -0.90
C GLY A 39 12.52 19.16 -0.92
N ASN A 40 12.90 18.61 -2.08
CA ASN A 40 13.54 17.30 -2.17
C ASN A 40 14.97 17.43 -2.69
N ARG A 41 15.90 16.68 -2.09
CA ARG A 41 17.35 16.72 -2.41
C ARG A 41 17.75 15.79 -3.56
N TYR A 42 16.79 15.09 -4.17
CA TYR A 42 17.09 14.13 -5.22
C TYR A 42 17.41 14.79 -6.56
N LYS A 43 18.47 14.28 -7.21
CA LYS A 43 18.89 14.71 -8.54
C LYS A 43 18.12 13.94 -9.61
N LEU A 44 17.20 14.62 -10.27
CA LEU A 44 16.45 14.08 -11.40
C LEU A 44 17.35 13.81 -12.62
N PRO A 45 16.99 12.85 -13.49
CA PRO A 45 17.67 12.59 -14.76
C PRO A 45 17.88 13.82 -15.62
N LYS A 46 18.96 13.85 -16.41
CA LYS A 46 19.14 14.88 -17.42
C LYS A 46 18.14 14.68 -18.57
N PRO A 47 17.70 15.74 -19.27
CA PRO A 47 16.80 15.62 -20.42
C PRO A 47 17.28 14.63 -21.49
N ALA A 48 18.60 14.61 -21.75
CA ALA A 48 19.22 13.69 -22.70
C ALA A 48 19.04 12.20 -22.35
N ASP A 49 18.86 11.87 -21.07
CA ASP A 49 18.68 10.48 -20.61
C ASP A 49 17.22 10.03 -20.65
N LEU A 50 16.26 10.97 -20.76
CA LEU A 50 14.83 10.68 -20.66
C LEU A 50 14.32 9.71 -21.74
N PRO A 51 14.70 9.82 -23.02
CA PRO A 51 14.23 8.87 -24.04
C PRO A 51 14.57 7.42 -23.67
N LYS A 52 15.81 7.17 -23.27
CA LYS A 52 16.27 5.83 -22.86
C LYS A 52 15.55 5.35 -21.60
N GLN A 53 15.39 6.21 -20.59
CA GLN A 53 14.71 5.84 -19.34
C GLN A 53 13.23 5.54 -19.54
N LEU A 54 12.55 6.28 -20.41
CA LEU A 54 11.15 6.04 -20.74
C LEU A 54 10.97 4.74 -21.52
N THR A 55 11.83 4.47 -22.50
CA THR A 55 11.82 3.16 -23.20
C THR A 55 12.01 2.02 -22.21
N ASN A 56 13.05 2.09 -21.37
CA ASN A 56 13.31 1.08 -20.35
C ASN A 56 12.13 0.90 -19.37
N PHE A 57 11.44 1.99 -19.02
CA PHE A 57 10.27 1.94 -18.16
C PHE A 57 9.09 1.23 -18.82
N ILE A 58 8.81 1.51 -20.10
CA ILE A 58 7.73 0.84 -20.85
C ILE A 58 8.04 -0.65 -21.02
N ASP A 59 9.28 -1.01 -21.37
CA ASP A 59 9.70 -2.40 -21.51
C ASP A 59 9.63 -3.15 -20.19
N TRP A 60 10.00 -2.50 -19.09
CA TRP A 60 9.84 -3.05 -17.74
C TRP A 60 8.37 -3.23 -17.38
N PHE A 61 7.53 -2.22 -17.63
CA PHE A 61 6.09 -2.28 -17.34
C PHE A 61 5.46 -3.51 -17.99
N GLN A 62 5.68 -3.70 -19.29
CA GLN A 62 5.08 -4.77 -20.07
C GLN A 62 5.54 -6.16 -19.63
N ARG A 63 6.82 -6.31 -19.23
CA ARG A 63 7.36 -7.60 -18.75
C ARG A 63 6.94 -7.92 -17.32
N SER A 64 6.90 -6.91 -16.44
CA SER A 64 6.66 -7.12 -15.01
C SER A 64 5.19 -7.17 -14.63
N GLU A 65 4.27 -6.68 -15.47
CA GLU A 65 2.83 -6.62 -15.18
C GLU A 65 2.23 -7.96 -14.72
N ARG A 66 2.73 -9.09 -15.24
CA ARG A 66 2.24 -10.43 -14.89
C ARG A 66 3.15 -11.22 -13.96
N LEU A 67 4.29 -10.65 -13.56
CA LEU A 67 5.30 -11.34 -12.74
C LEU A 67 5.24 -10.94 -11.28
N LEU A 68 4.74 -9.75 -10.98
CA LEU A 68 4.67 -9.19 -9.64
C LEU A 68 3.25 -9.23 -9.10
N HIS A 69 3.10 -9.20 -7.78
CA HIS A 69 1.78 -9.02 -7.18
C HIS A 69 1.18 -7.68 -7.66
N PRO A 70 -0.11 -7.59 -8.05
CA PRO A 70 -0.67 -6.38 -8.69
C PRO A 70 -0.48 -5.08 -7.91
N VAL A 71 -0.65 -5.13 -6.58
CA VAL A 71 -0.44 -3.97 -5.70
C VAL A 71 1.03 -3.55 -5.64
N GLU A 72 1.95 -4.52 -5.62
CA GLU A 72 3.39 -4.25 -5.67
C GLU A 72 3.79 -3.66 -7.03
N PHE A 73 3.31 -4.26 -8.12
CA PHE A 73 3.52 -3.76 -9.47
C PHE A 73 3.04 -2.31 -9.60
N ALA A 74 1.83 -2.00 -9.16
CA ALA A 74 1.28 -0.64 -9.19
C ALA A 74 2.14 0.37 -8.41
N ALA A 75 2.61 -0.02 -7.22
CA ALA A 75 3.51 0.82 -6.42
C ALA A 75 4.84 1.09 -7.15
N LEU A 76 5.43 0.06 -7.76
CA LEU A 76 6.68 0.21 -8.52
C LEU A 76 6.49 1.03 -9.80
N VAL A 77 5.35 0.90 -10.49
CA VAL A 77 4.96 1.74 -11.63
C VAL A 77 4.97 3.21 -11.23
N HIS A 78 4.29 3.55 -10.13
CA HIS A 78 4.26 4.90 -9.60
C HIS A 78 5.67 5.42 -9.30
N GLN A 79 6.42 4.66 -8.50
CA GLN A 79 7.74 5.03 -8.01
C GLN A 79 8.73 5.25 -9.16
N LYS A 80 8.84 4.28 -10.08
CA LYS A 80 9.76 4.38 -11.21
C LYS A 80 9.42 5.59 -12.08
N PHE A 81 8.14 5.81 -12.37
CA PHE A 81 7.72 6.92 -13.22
C PHE A 81 8.04 8.29 -12.58
N VAL A 82 7.73 8.46 -11.29
CA VAL A 82 7.94 9.76 -10.61
C VAL A 82 9.42 10.12 -10.50
N PHE A 83 10.33 9.14 -10.48
CA PHE A 83 11.78 9.37 -10.48
C PHE A 83 12.36 9.67 -11.87
N ILE A 84 11.76 9.17 -12.96
CA ILE A 84 12.10 9.60 -14.32
C ILE A 84 11.74 11.07 -14.52
N HIS A 85 10.57 11.46 -14.01
CA HIS A 85 10.08 12.85 -14.00
C HIS A 85 10.15 13.53 -15.39
N PRO A 86 9.50 12.95 -16.41
CA PRO A 86 9.72 13.33 -17.81
C PRO A 86 9.06 14.65 -18.23
N PHE A 87 8.14 15.21 -17.44
CA PHE A 87 7.40 16.42 -17.78
C PHE A 87 7.88 17.63 -16.99
N VAL A 88 7.59 18.84 -17.48
CA VAL A 88 7.89 20.10 -16.77
C VAL A 88 7.11 20.23 -15.45
N ASP A 89 5.87 19.73 -15.42
CA ASP A 89 5.01 19.57 -14.25
C ASP A 89 4.02 18.41 -14.53
N GLY A 90 3.21 18.00 -13.56
CA GLY A 90 2.18 16.98 -13.74
C GLY A 90 2.67 15.55 -13.51
N ASN A 91 3.97 15.34 -13.27
CA ASN A 91 4.57 14.02 -13.08
C ASN A 91 3.90 13.19 -11.99
N GLY A 92 3.60 13.79 -10.83
CA GLY A 92 2.90 13.08 -9.75
C GLY A 92 1.46 12.68 -10.12
N ARG A 93 0.76 13.49 -10.94
CA ARG A 93 -0.59 13.17 -11.42
C ARG A 93 -0.54 11.98 -12.38
N VAL A 94 0.40 12.00 -13.32
CA VAL A 94 0.61 10.87 -14.25
C VAL A 94 1.03 9.61 -13.52
N ALA A 95 1.95 9.69 -12.55
CA ALA A 95 2.39 8.54 -11.74
C ALA A 95 1.20 7.84 -11.04
N ARG A 96 0.30 8.61 -10.42
CA ARG A 96 -0.92 8.07 -9.79
C ARG A 96 -1.91 7.50 -10.80
N LEU A 97 -2.05 8.11 -11.98
CA LEU A 97 -2.91 7.59 -13.04
C LEU A 97 -2.37 6.26 -13.60
N LEU A 98 -1.06 6.13 -13.80
CA LEU A 98 -0.42 4.88 -14.25
C LEU A 98 -0.50 3.78 -13.19
N MET A 99 -0.31 4.13 -11.92
CA MET A 99 -0.52 3.23 -10.78
C MET A 99 -1.94 2.65 -10.77
N ASN A 100 -2.95 3.52 -10.87
CA ASN A 100 -4.35 3.11 -10.86
C ASN A 100 -4.74 2.35 -12.14
N LEU A 101 -4.15 2.69 -13.28
CA LEU A 101 -4.30 1.90 -14.50
C LEU A 101 -3.79 0.46 -14.29
N ALA A 102 -2.64 0.28 -13.66
CA ALA A 102 -2.10 -1.05 -13.35
C ALA A 102 -3.03 -1.84 -12.40
N LEU A 103 -3.57 -1.21 -11.35
CA LEU A 103 -4.54 -1.84 -10.44
C LEU A 103 -5.81 -2.27 -11.18
N LEU A 104 -6.42 -1.36 -11.95
CA LEU A 104 -7.65 -1.61 -12.69
C LEU A 104 -7.49 -2.73 -13.72
N ARG A 105 -6.35 -2.80 -14.41
CA ARG A 105 -6.03 -3.88 -15.36
C ARG A 105 -5.90 -5.24 -14.69
N ALA A 106 -5.56 -5.28 -13.40
CA ALA A 106 -5.50 -6.50 -12.60
C ALA A 106 -6.81 -6.82 -11.87
N GLY A 107 -7.88 -6.01 -12.05
CA GLY A 107 -9.16 -6.19 -11.37
C GLY A 107 -9.19 -5.68 -9.93
N TYR A 108 -8.20 -4.90 -9.51
CA TYR A 108 -8.18 -4.25 -8.20
C TYR A 108 -8.87 -2.89 -8.27
N PRO A 109 -9.49 -2.41 -7.17
CA PRO A 109 -9.93 -1.04 -7.07
C PRO A 109 -8.74 -0.08 -7.09
N ILE A 110 -9.04 1.19 -7.41
CA ILE A 110 -8.02 2.24 -7.40
C ILE A 110 -7.50 2.48 -5.98
N ALA A 111 -6.27 2.99 -5.87
CA ALA A 111 -5.75 3.53 -4.63
C ALA A 111 -5.87 5.05 -4.62
N ILE A 112 -6.55 5.59 -3.61
CA ILE A 112 -6.65 7.04 -3.39
C ILE A 112 -5.59 7.46 -2.37
N ILE A 113 -4.78 8.46 -2.73
CA ILE A 113 -3.84 9.12 -1.80
C ILE A 113 -4.46 10.47 -1.40
N PRO A 114 -5.13 10.57 -0.24
CA PRO A 114 -5.80 11.79 0.15
C PRO A 114 -4.77 12.90 0.49
N PRO A 115 -5.12 14.19 0.28
CA PRO A 115 -4.20 15.30 0.57
C PRO A 115 -3.66 15.33 2.00
N VAL A 116 -4.45 14.86 2.98
CA VAL A 116 -4.04 14.79 4.39
C VAL A 116 -2.82 13.87 4.61
N LEU A 117 -2.64 12.85 3.76
CA LEU A 117 -1.52 11.92 3.83
C LEU A 117 -0.30 12.34 2.99
N ARG A 118 -0.23 13.62 2.60
CA ARG A 118 0.84 14.14 1.74
C ARG A 118 2.23 13.94 2.37
N ARG A 119 2.36 14.12 3.68
CA ARG A 119 3.64 14.01 4.39
C ARG A 119 4.15 12.57 4.38
N GLU A 120 3.28 11.62 4.72
CA GLU A 120 3.55 10.18 4.74
C GLU A 120 3.89 9.68 3.32
N TYR A 121 3.14 10.15 2.32
CA TYR A 121 3.40 9.82 0.91
C TYR A 121 4.80 10.29 0.46
N ILE A 122 5.18 11.54 0.80
CA ILE A 122 6.51 12.07 0.45
C ILE A 122 7.59 11.30 1.20
N ALA A 123 7.43 11.08 2.50
CA ALA A 123 8.39 10.34 3.32
C ALA A 123 8.62 8.91 2.79
N ALA A 124 7.55 8.21 2.40
CA ALA A 124 7.64 6.88 1.80
C ALA A 124 8.37 6.89 0.45
N LEU A 125 8.21 7.94 -0.37
CA LEU A 125 8.96 8.09 -1.63
C LEU A 125 10.44 8.42 -1.41
N GLU A 126 10.78 9.15 -0.35
CA GLU A 126 12.17 9.46 -0.02
C GLU A 126 12.95 8.19 0.36
N THR A 127 12.35 7.30 1.15
CA THR A 127 12.98 6.00 1.49
C THR A 127 12.99 5.02 0.33
N ALA A 128 12.05 5.16 -0.62
CA ALA A 128 11.90 4.29 -1.78
C ALA A 128 13.17 4.20 -2.67
N HIS A 129 14.03 5.21 -2.64
CA HIS A 129 15.33 5.17 -3.34
C HIS A 129 16.25 4.04 -2.86
N ARG A 130 16.16 3.71 -1.56
CA ARG A 130 16.99 2.66 -0.93
C ARG A 130 16.22 1.36 -0.79
N SER A 131 14.94 1.44 -0.45
CA SER A 131 14.08 0.28 -0.24
C SER A 131 12.67 0.60 -0.69
N THR A 132 12.15 -0.18 -1.63
CA THR A 132 10.78 -0.01 -2.15
C THR A 132 9.71 -0.44 -1.13
N LYS A 133 10.10 -1.12 -0.05
CA LYS A 133 9.21 -1.73 0.94
C LYS A 133 8.22 -0.74 1.55
N ASP A 134 8.68 0.41 2.01
CA ASP A 134 7.83 1.39 2.71
C ASP A 134 6.79 1.97 1.76
N PHE A 135 7.21 2.27 0.52
CA PHE A 135 6.32 2.80 -0.50
C PHE A 135 5.30 1.76 -0.96
N CYS A 136 5.71 0.51 -1.21
CA CYS A 136 4.79 -0.58 -1.51
C CYS A 136 3.79 -0.82 -0.37
N THR A 137 4.25 -0.77 0.89
CA THR A 137 3.39 -0.90 2.08
C THR A 137 2.39 0.25 2.16
N PHE A 138 2.83 1.48 1.92
CA PHE A 138 1.95 2.66 1.88
C PHE A 138 0.86 2.52 0.81
N ILE A 139 1.21 2.11 -0.42
CA ILE A 139 0.24 1.91 -1.49
C ILE A 139 -0.73 0.77 -1.16
N ALA A 140 -0.25 -0.35 -0.60
CA ALA A 140 -1.10 -1.45 -0.17
C ALA A 140 -2.13 -1.00 0.87
N GLN A 141 -1.72 -0.18 1.85
CA GLN A 141 -2.66 0.42 2.80
C GLN A 141 -3.69 1.31 2.11
N ARG A 142 -3.32 2.08 1.09
CA ARG A 142 -4.28 2.93 0.34
C ARG A 142 -5.29 2.11 -0.46
N VAL A 143 -4.88 0.99 -1.06
CA VAL A 143 -5.81 0.04 -1.72
C VAL A 143 -6.81 -0.49 -0.69
N ILE A 144 -6.32 -0.98 0.45
CA ILE A 144 -7.16 -1.51 1.54
C ILE A 144 -8.14 -0.44 2.05
N GLU A 145 -7.69 0.79 2.32
CA GLU A 145 -8.61 1.85 2.78
C GLU A 145 -9.68 2.17 1.72
N THR A 146 -9.30 2.20 0.45
CA THR A 146 -10.27 2.43 -0.64
C THR A 146 -11.29 1.28 -0.74
N GLU A 147 -10.84 0.03 -0.60
CA GLU A 147 -11.72 -1.15 -0.53
C GLU A 147 -12.70 -1.07 0.64
N LYS A 148 -12.23 -0.68 1.83
CA LYS A 148 -13.07 -0.50 3.01
C LYS A 148 -14.15 0.55 2.77
N ASP A 149 -13.78 1.67 2.16
CA ASP A 149 -14.72 2.74 1.82
C ASP A 149 -15.77 2.25 0.82
N LEU A 150 -15.36 1.48 -0.21
CA LEU A 150 -16.28 0.87 -1.16
C LEU A 150 -17.23 -0.13 -0.49
N LEU A 151 -16.74 -0.99 0.40
CA LEU A 151 -17.58 -1.96 1.13
C LEU A 151 -18.63 -1.27 2.01
N ARG A 152 -18.26 -0.15 2.64
CA ARG A 152 -19.22 0.65 3.43
C ARG A 152 -20.38 1.18 2.57
N LEU A 153 -20.18 1.43 1.27
CA LEU A 153 -21.26 1.87 0.37
C LEU A 153 -22.28 0.77 0.10
N PHE A 154 -21.90 -0.51 0.24
CA PHE A 154 -22.79 -1.65 0.01
C PHE A 154 -23.53 -2.11 1.29
N ASP A 155 -23.50 -1.32 2.38
CA ASP A 155 -23.90 -1.75 3.74
C ASP A 155 -23.21 -3.03 4.23
N VAL A 156 -22.16 -3.47 3.51
CA VAL A 156 -21.28 -4.55 3.92
C VAL A 156 -20.35 -3.93 4.96
N LYS A 157 -20.62 -4.18 6.25
CA LYS A 157 -19.63 -3.92 7.29
C LYS A 157 -18.37 -4.67 6.90
N PRO A 158 -17.27 -3.99 6.55
CA PRO A 158 -16.12 -4.68 6.01
C PRO A 158 -15.54 -5.57 7.11
N ASP A 159 -15.45 -6.88 6.89
CA ASP A 159 -14.82 -7.83 7.84
C ASP A 159 -13.28 -7.76 7.72
N ILE A 160 -12.76 -6.54 7.68
CA ILE A 160 -11.35 -6.18 7.91
C ILE A 160 -10.92 -6.39 9.37
N GLY A 161 -11.88 -6.70 10.24
CA GLY A 161 -11.62 -7.18 11.60
C GLY A 161 -10.94 -8.55 11.60
N GLY A 162 -11.04 -9.35 10.53
CA GLY A 162 -10.35 -10.64 10.34
C GLY A 162 -8.95 -10.71 10.93
N VAL A 163 -8.03 -10.10 10.20
CA VAL A 163 -6.59 -10.15 10.49
C VAL A 163 -6.19 -9.05 11.47
N ASN A 164 -6.80 -7.86 11.37
CA ASN A 164 -6.40 -6.73 12.22
C ASN A 164 -6.90 -6.87 13.66
N THR A 165 -8.09 -7.46 13.90
CA THR A 165 -8.55 -7.75 15.27
C THR A 165 -7.74 -8.89 15.88
N GLU A 166 -7.37 -9.90 15.11
CA GLU A 166 -6.50 -10.98 15.57
C GLU A 166 -5.12 -10.46 15.98
N ILE A 167 -4.48 -9.64 15.15
CA ILE A 167 -3.19 -8.99 15.47
C ILE A 167 -3.33 -8.09 16.70
N ARG A 168 -4.33 -7.21 16.74
CA ARG A 168 -4.57 -6.31 17.88
C ARG A 168 -4.84 -7.06 19.18
N LEU A 169 -5.57 -8.17 19.13
CA LEU A 169 -5.81 -9.03 20.29
C LEU A 169 -4.51 -9.67 20.76
N LEU A 170 -3.73 -10.24 19.84
CA LEU A 170 -2.47 -10.91 20.18
C LEU A 170 -1.47 -9.92 20.78
N ASP A 171 -1.30 -8.73 20.19
CA ASP A 171 -0.42 -7.69 20.69
C ASP A 171 -0.89 -7.14 22.05
N TYR A 172 -2.19 -6.98 22.23
CA TYR A 172 -2.74 -6.58 23.53
C TYR A 172 -2.51 -7.63 24.61
N ILE A 173 -2.72 -8.92 24.32
CA ILE A 173 -2.47 -10.03 25.27
C ILE A 173 -0.98 -10.14 25.61
N ARG A 174 -0.08 -9.94 24.64
CA ARG A 174 1.37 -9.87 24.86
C ARG A 174 1.76 -8.75 25.83
N ALA A 175 1.16 -7.58 25.65
CA ALA A 175 1.41 -6.41 26.50
C ALA A 175 0.74 -6.53 27.87
N ASN A 176 -0.35 -7.30 27.99
CA ASN A 176 -1.16 -7.43 29.21
C ASN A 176 -1.43 -8.91 29.54
N PRO A 177 -0.40 -9.69 29.90
CA PRO A 177 -0.56 -11.10 30.22
C PRO A 177 -1.48 -11.30 31.44
N GLY A 178 -2.41 -12.25 31.34
CA GLY A 178 -3.43 -12.49 32.37
C GLY A 178 -4.68 -11.61 32.24
N CYS A 179 -4.84 -10.84 31.16
CA CYS A 179 -6.06 -10.10 30.90
C CYS A 179 -7.26 -11.03 30.65
N ASN A 180 -8.45 -10.64 31.11
CA ASN A 180 -9.69 -11.38 30.91
C ASN A 180 -10.55 -10.77 29.80
N THR A 181 -11.54 -11.53 29.31
CA THR A 181 -12.40 -11.12 28.19
C THR A 181 -13.09 -9.76 28.41
N PRO A 182 -13.68 -9.45 29.58
CA PRO A 182 -14.28 -8.13 29.81
C PRO A 182 -13.30 -6.97 29.67
N LYS A 183 -12.08 -7.12 30.21
CA LYS A 183 -11.03 -6.09 30.10
C LYS A 183 -10.60 -5.88 28.66
N ILE A 184 -10.41 -6.96 27.90
CA ILE A 184 -10.05 -6.91 26.47
C ILE A 184 -11.13 -6.20 25.66
N ILE A 185 -12.41 -6.51 25.91
CA ILE A 185 -13.57 -5.89 25.24
C ILE A 185 -13.56 -4.37 25.46
N SER A 186 -13.40 -3.95 26.72
CA SER A 186 -13.36 -2.55 27.11
C SER A 186 -12.18 -1.82 26.48
N ASP A 187 -10.96 -2.32 26.69
CA ASP A 187 -9.73 -1.62 26.32
C ASP A 187 -9.51 -1.54 24.80
N LEU A 188 -10.00 -2.53 24.05
CA LEU A 188 -9.92 -2.54 22.58
C LEU A 188 -11.17 -1.98 21.88
N ASN A 189 -12.20 -1.58 22.65
CA ASN A 189 -13.51 -1.15 22.16
C ASN A 189 -14.10 -2.14 21.14
N LEU A 190 -14.14 -3.43 21.51
CA LEU A 190 -14.62 -4.51 20.65
C LEU A 190 -16.05 -4.92 21.04
N ALA A 191 -16.87 -5.26 20.05
CA ALA A 191 -18.14 -5.94 20.33
C ALA A 191 -17.89 -7.33 20.96
N THR A 192 -18.69 -7.72 21.95
CA THR A 192 -18.52 -8.97 22.71
C THR A 192 -18.42 -10.21 21.81
N ARG A 193 -19.34 -10.34 20.84
CA ARG A 193 -19.36 -11.47 19.90
C ARG A 193 -18.08 -11.53 19.05
N THR A 194 -17.54 -10.38 18.68
CA THR A 194 -16.30 -10.28 17.90
C THR A 194 -15.09 -10.71 18.73
N ALA A 195 -14.98 -10.22 19.97
CA ALA A 195 -13.91 -10.61 20.87
C ALA A 195 -13.93 -12.11 21.16
N GLN A 196 -15.10 -12.68 21.47
CA GLN A 196 -15.27 -14.12 21.71
C GLN A 196 -14.88 -14.97 20.50
N ARG A 197 -15.31 -14.57 19.29
CA ARG A 197 -14.97 -15.25 18.03
C ARG A 197 -13.45 -15.35 17.83
N TYR A 198 -12.73 -14.24 17.99
CA TYR A 198 -11.28 -14.22 17.75
C TYR A 198 -10.46 -14.81 18.89
N LEU A 199 -10.88 -14.64 20.15
CA LEU A 199 -10.22 -15.31 21.28
C LEU A 199 -10.30 -16.83 21.12
N LYS A 200 -11.47 -17.36 20.74
CA LYS A 200 -11.64 -18.79 20.43
C LYS A 200 -10.70 -19.21 19.30
N LYS A 201 -10.70 -18.48 18.18
CA LYS A 201 -9.82 -18.75 17.03
C LYS A 201 -8.34 -18.80 17.44
N LEU A 202 -7.85 -17.82 18.18
CA LEU A 202 -6.46 -17.75 18.64
C LEU A 202 -6.09 -18.87 19.62
N THR A 203 -7.05 -19.32 20.45
CA THR A 203 -6.88 -20.48 21.33
C THR A 203 -6.82 -21.78 20.52
N ASP A 204 -7.73 -21.96 19.55
CA ASP A 204 -7.77 -23.12 18.66
C ASP A 204 -6.48 -23.25 17.84
N GLU A 205 -5.93 -22.12 17.37
CA GLU A 205 -4.65 -22.03 16.66
C GLU A 205 -3.43 -22.11 17.58
N LYS A 206 -3.62 -22.31 18.89
CA LYS A 206 -2.57 -22.42 19.91
C LYS A 206 -1.63 -21.21 19.99
N LYS A 207 -2.08 -20.02 19.58
CA LYS A 207 -1.32 -18.76 19.71
C LYS A 207 -1.44 -18.17 21.11
N ILE A 208 -2.57 -18.40 21.78
CA ILE A 208 -2.82 -17.98 23.16
C ILE A 208 -3.41 -19.15 23.95
N GLU A 209 -3.38 -19.03 25.27
CA GLU A 209 -4.05 -19.95 26.18
C GLU A 209 -4.65 -19.20 27.37
N PHE A 210 -5.76 -19.70 27.90
CA PHE A 210 -6.36 -19.19 29.14
C PHE A 210 -5.80 -19.97 30.34
N ARG A 211 -5.26 -19.27 31.33
CA ARG A 211 -4.71 -19.88 32.56
C ARG A 211 -5.50 -19.42 33.77
N GLY A 212 -5.74 -20.34 34.71
CA GLY A 212 -6.48 -20.09 35.95
C GLY A 212 -7.98 -20.43 35.88
N ALA A 213 -8.69 -20.22 36.99
CA ALA A 213 -10.12 -20.52 37.07
C ALA A 213 -10.95 -19.58 36.18
N PRO A 214 -12.08 -20.00 35.57
CA PRO A 214 -12.86 -19.17 34.65
C PRO A 214 -13.25 -17.77 35.16
N LYS A 215 -13.40 -17.60 36.48
CA LYS A 215 -13.75 -16.31 37.12
C LYS A 215 -12.55 -15.38 37.33
N ASN A 216 -11.35 -15.91 37.54
CA ASN A 216 -10.16 -15.15 37.96
C ASN A 216 -8.94 -15.34 37.05
N GLY A 217 -9.07 -16.17 36.03
CA GLY A 217 -8.03 -16.47 35.05
C GLY A 217 -7.98 -15.44 33.92
N GLY A 218 -6.99 -15.61 33.05
CA GLY A 218 -6.77 -14.70 31.94
C GLY A 218 -5.95 -15.33 30.82
N PHE A 219 -5.83 -14.59 29.71
CA PHE A 219 -5.13 -15.03 28.52
C PHE A 219 -3.64 -14.71 28.55
N TYR A 220 -2.84 -15.64 28.03
CA TYR A 220 -1.39 -15.52 27.88
C TYR A 220 -1.00 -15.94 26.46
N GLU A 221 0.06 -15.34 25.91
CA GLU A 221 0.67 -15.85 24.69
C GLU A 221 1.31 -17.22 24.94
N ARG A 222 1.09 -18.16 24.03
CA ARG A 222 1.77 -19.45 24.06
C ARG A 222 3.11 -19.33 23.33
N ARG A 223 4.23 -19.34 24.07
CA ARG A 223 5.56 -19.41 23.46
C ARG A 223 5.81 -20.84 22.97
N ASN A 224 6.11 -20.99 21.69
CA ASN A 224 6.70 -22.24 21.19
C ASN A 224 8.08 -22.37 21.84
N ASN A 225 8.26 -23.37 22.72
CA ASN A 225 9.59 -23.75 23.16
C ASN A 225 10.39 -24.16 21.90
N PRO A 226 11.57 -23.58 21.63
CA PRO A 226 12.48 -24.22 20.70
C PRO A 226 12.80 -25.60 21.28
N VAL A 227 12.56 -26.63 20.47
CA VAL A 227 12.95 -28.01 20.76
C VAL A 227 14.39 -27.98 21.28
N SER A 228 14.59 -28.53 22.48
CA SER A 228 15.89 -28.76 23.08
C SER A 228 16.83 -29.36 22.04
N ARG A 229 17.95 -28.68 21.76
CA ARG A 229 19.06 -29.30 21.02
C ARG A 229 19.47 -30.54 21.81
N PRO A 230 19.51 -31.74 21.20
CA PRO A 230 20.14 -32.88 21.85
C PRO A 230 21.62 -32.53 22.06
N VAL A 231 22.07 -32.84 23.28
CA VAL A 231 23.46 -32.75 23.73
C VAL A 231 24.31 -33.75 22.95
#